data_AF-C0L0A2-F1
#
_entry.id   AF-C0L0A2-F1
#
_cell.length_a   1.000
_cell.length_b   1.000
_cell.length_c   1.000
_cell.angle_alpha   90.00
_cell.angle_beta   90.00
_cell.angle_gamma   90.00
#
_symmetry.space_group_name_H-M   'P 1'
#
loop_
_entity.id
_entity.type
_entity.pdbx_description
1 polymer ?
#
loop_
_entity_poly.entity_id
_entity_poly.type
_entity_poly.pdbx_seq_one_letter_code
_entity_poly.pdbx_strand_id
1 'polypeptide(L)'
;IYTSQGPRDRRVRLSIGIARKFFDLQEMLGFDKPSKTLDWLLTKSKTAIKELVQTSKSISNSPENGEGSDISMQRTDLKGKSVV
;
A
#
# COMPACT_ATOMS: atom_id res chain seq x y z
N ILE A 1 12.89 20.98 7.05
CA ILE A 1 11.96 20.33 8.01
C ILE A 1 12.75 19.37 8.86
N TYR A 2 12.43 19.23 10.14
CA TYR A 2 13.00 18.17 10.97
C TYR A 2 12.07 16.96 10.89
N THR A 3 12.62 15.80 10.54
CA THR A 3 11.90 14.53 10.57
C THR A 3 12.60 13.59 11.55
N SER A 4 11.98 12.46 11.89
CA SER A 4 12.63 11.40 12.67
C SER A 4 13.91 10.86 12.01
N GLN A 5 14.12 11.15 10.72
CA GLN A 5 15.29 10.80 9.93
C GLN A 5 16.26 11.99 9.76
N GLY A 6 16.15 13.03 10.59
CA GLY A 6 17.01 14.21 10.58
C GLY A 6 16.49 15.41 9.77
N PRO A 7 17.30 16.47 9.60
CA PRO A 7 16.93 17.65 8.82
C PRO A 7 16.78 17.33 7.33
N ARG A 8 15.71 17.82 6.70
CA ARG A 8 15.43 17.70 5.26
C ARG A 8 15.15 19.07 4.64
N ASP A 9 15.55 19.27 3.39
CA ASP A 9 15.11 20.44 2.61
C ASP A 9 13.59 20.41 2.40
N ARG A 10 12.97 21.59 2.40
CA ARG A 10 11.54 21.77 2.17
C ARG A 10 11.21 21.94 0.68
N ARG A 11 12.21 22.24 -0.14
CA ARG A 11 12.02 22.51 -1.58
C ARG A 11 11.95 21.20 -2.34
N VAL A 12 11.02 21.14 -3.28
CA VAL A 12 10.90 20.03 -4.24
C VAL A 12 11.39 20.53 -5.58
N ARG A 13 12.36 19.83 -6.18
CA ARG A 13 12.86 20.11 -7.54
C ARG A 13 12.13 19.19 -8.49
N LEU A 14 11.39 19.76 -9.43
CA LEU A 14 10.66 19.02 -10.46
C LEU A 14 11.46 19.02 -11.76
N SER A 15 11.34 17.95 -12.54
CA SER A 15 11.83 17.96 -13.93
C SER A 15 10.97 18.91 -14.77
N ILE A 16 11.51 19.41 -15.88
CA ILE A 16 10.82 20.39 -16.73
C ILE A 16 9.43 19.91 -17.19
N GLY A 17 9.32 18.64 -17.57
CA GLY A 17 8.05 18.07 -18.04
C GLY A 17 7.02 17.93 -16.93
N ILE A 18 7.46 17.60 -15.70
CA ILE A 18 6.57 17.51 -14.54
C ILE A 18 6.17 18.90 -14.05
N ALA A 19 7.11 19.84 -14.05
CA ALA A 19 6.86 21.22 -13.66
C ALA A 19 5.73 21.84 -14.49
N ARG A 20 5.74 21.63 -15.82
CA ARG A 20 4.65 22.10 -16.70
C ARG A 20 3.29 21.57 -16.26
N LYS A 21 3.14 20.25 -16.20
CA LYS A 21 1.87 19.60 -15.76
C LYS A 21 1.43 20.05 -14.36
N PHE A 22 2.39 20.28 -13.47
CA PHE A 22 2.12 20.74 -12.11
C PHE A 22 1.59 22.17 -12.06
N PHE A 23 2.19 23.10 -12.82
CA PHE A 23 1.73 24.48 -12.88
C PHE A 23 0.41 24.62 -13.64
N ASP A 24 0.21 23.84 -14.71
CA ASP A 24 -1.09 23.77 -15.40
C ASP A 24 -2.20 23.34 -14.42
N LEU A 25 -1.94 22.30 -13.61
CA LEU A 25 -2.86 21.86 -12.56
C LEU A 25 -3.10 22.95 -11.50
N GLN A 26 -2.05 23.68 -11.09
CA GLN A 26 -2.18 24.77 -10.13
C GLN A 26 -3.10 25.87 -10.65
N GLU A 27 -2.96 26.24 -11.93
CA GLU A 27 -3.82 27.24 -12.59
C GLU A 27 -5.26 26.74 -12.71
N MET A 28 -5.47 25.49 -13.12
CA MET A 28 -6.80 24.87 -13.21
C MET A 28 -7.54 24.82 -11.86
N LEU A 29 -6.80 24.61 -10.76
CA LEU A 29 -7.37 24.60 -9.41
C LEU A 29 -7.52 26.01 -8.82
N GLY A 30 -6.98 27.04 -9.46
CA GLY A 30 -7.00 28.42 -8.97
C GLY A 30 -6.21 28.63 -7.69
N PHE A 31 -5.15 27.82 -7.45
CA PHE A 31 -4.37 27.93 -6.24
C PHE A 31 -3.21 28.92 -6.38
N ASP A 32 -3.14 29.85 -5.43
CA ASP A 32 -2.05 30.83 -5.34
C ASP A 32 -0.72 30.20 -4.87
N LYS A 33 -0.80 29.16 -4.02
CA LYS A 33 0.39 28.50 -3.44
C LYS A 33 0.56 27.07 -3.98
N PRO A 34 1.75 26.70 -4.48
CA PRO A 34 2.02 25.35 -4.99
C PRO A 34 1.90 24.28 -3.89
N SER A 35 2.09 24.64 -2.61
CA SER A 35 1.88 23.73 -1.49
C SER A 35 0.42 23.25 -1.38
N LYS A 36 -0.56 24.08 -1.78
CA LYS A 36 -1.99 23.69 -1.81
C LYS A 36 -2.26 22.70 -2.93
N THR A 37 -1.63 22.89 -4.09
CA THR A 37 -1.71 21.93 -5.21
C THR A 37 -1.15 20.56 -4.80
N LEU A 38 -0.01 20.55 -4.10
CA LEU A 38 0.57 19.31 -3.54
C LEU A 38 -0.37 18.64 -2.52
N ASP A 39 -0.95 19.40 -1.60
CA ASP A 39 -1.89 18.86 -0.60
C ASP A 39 -3.16 18.28 -1.25
N TRP A 40 -3.69 18.97 -2.27
CA TRP A 40 -4.81 18.48 -3.06
C TRP A 40 -4.46 17.18 -3.79
N LEU A 41 -3.28 17.13 -4.44
CA LEU A 41 -2.81 15.96 -5.16
C LEU A 41 -2.70 14.76 -4.21
N LEU A 42 -2.04 14.96 -3.07
CA LEU A 42 -1.86 13.93 -2.04
C LEU A 42 -3.19 13.48 -1.45
N THR A 43 -4.17 14.38 -1.31
CA THR A 43 -5.50 14.06 -0.78
C THR A 43 -6.34 13.27 -1.78
N LYS A 44 -6.32 13.65 -3.06
CA LYS A 44 -7.04 12.94 -4.12
C LYS A 44 -6.42 11.57 -4.43
N SER A 45 -5.11 11.42 -4.28
CA SER A 45 -4.42 10.15 -4.51
C SER A 45 -4.48 9.17 -3.33
N LYS A 46 -5.03 9.55 -2.14
CA LYS A 46 -5.03 8.68 -0.95
C LYS A 46 -5.65 7.31 -1.21
N THR A 47 -6.76 7.25 -1.94
CA THR A 47 -7.46 6.00 -2.27
C THR A 47 -6.62 5.12 -3.19
N ALA A 48 -6.13 5.70 -4.30
CA ALA A 48 -5.26 5.00 -5.25
C ALA A 48 -3.97 4.47 -4.60
N ILE A 49 -3.36 5.23 -3.69
CA ILE A 49 -2.17 4.79 -2.95
C ILE A 49 -2.52 3.61 -2.02
N LYS A 50 -3.65 3.67 -1.29
CA LYS A 50 -4.08 2.57 -0.41
C LYS A 50 -4.34 1.28 -1.19
N GLU A 51 -5.02 1.38 -2.32
CA GLU A 51 -5.27 0.24 -3.21
C GLU A 51 -3.96 -0.36 -3.73
N LEU A 52 -3.05 0.48 -4.23
CA LEU A 52 -1.74 0.03 -4.72
C LEU A 52 -0.93 -0.71 -3.64
N VAL A 53 -0.88 -0.19 -2.42
CA VAL A 53 -0.17 -0.83 -1.30
C VAL A 53 -0.79 -2.19 -0.99
N GLN A 54 -2.13 -2.29 -0.97
CA GLN A 54 -2.82 -3.54 -0.69
C GLN A 54 -2.56 -4.59 -1.77
N THR A 55 -2.66 -4.21 -3.04
CA THR A 55 -2.34 -5.12 -4.16
C THR A 55 -0.88 -5.57 -4.13
N SER A 56 0.07 -4.67 -3.82
CA SER A 56 1.49 -5.03 -3.70
C SER A 56 1.75 -6.05 -2.58
N LYS A 57 1.01 -5.96 -1.47
CA LYS A 57 1.10 -6.91 -0.35
C LYS A 57 0.47 -8.27 -0.66
N SER A 58 -0.56 -8.29 -1.51
CA SER A 58 -1.14 -9.54 -2.02
C SER A 58 -0.21 -10.26 -3.01
N ILE A 59 0.58 -9.53 -3.80
CA ILE A 59 1.53 -10.13 -4.76
C ILE A 59 2.73 -10.76 -4.03
N SER A 60 3.15 -10.22 -2.88
CA SER A 60 4.22 -10.82 -2.06
C SER A 60 3.81 -12.09 -1.29
N ASN A 61 2.51 -12.42 -1.27
CA ASN A 61 1.99 -13.67 -0.68
C ASN A 61 1.54 -14.62 -1.80
N SER A 62 2.45 -15.05 -2.68
CA SER A 62 2.20 -16.27 -3.46
C SER A 62 2.48 -17.48 -2.58
N PRO A 63 1.54 -18.44 -2.45
CA PRO A 63 1.81 -19.72 -1.85
C PRO A 63 2.71 -20.50 -2.82
N GLU A 64 3.86 -20.93 -2.33
CA GLU A 64 4.68 -21.94 -2.99
C GLU A 64 3.86 -23.25 -3.00
N ASN A 65 3.15 -23.51 -4.10
CA ASN A 65 2.48 -24.78 -4.35
C ASN A 65 3.55 -25.85 -4.63
N GLY A 66 3.95 -26.58 -3.58
CA GLY A 66 4.62 -27.87 -3.69
C GLY A 66 3.59 -28.98 -3.49
N GLU A 67 3.25 -29.69 -4.56
CA GLU A 67 2.43 -30.90 -4.54
C GLU A 67 3.08 -31.97 -3.65
N GLY A 68 2.28 -32.56 -2.77
CA GLY A 68 2.68 -33.66 -1.89
C GLY A 68 1.45 -34.40 -1.41
N SER A 69 0.87 -35.21 -2.28
CA SER A 69 -0.10 -36.23 -1.90
C SER A 69 0.57 -37.26 -1.00
N ASP A 70 0.15 -37.37 0.26
CA ASP A 70 0.19 -38.66 0.95
C ASP A 70 -1.11 -38.90 1.72
N ILE A 71 -1.65 -40.08 1.48
CA ILE A 71 -2.95 -40.54 1.89
C ILE A 71 -2.66 -41.51 3.04
N SER A 72 -2.95 -41.13 4.29
CA SER A 72 -2.85 -42.09 5.40
C SER A 72 -4.19 -42.24 6.10
N MET A 73 -4.82 -43.38 5.83
CA MET A 73 -6.07 -43.88 6.39
C MET A 73 -5.78 -44.81 7.56
N GLN A 74 -6.21 -44.47 8.79
CA GLN A 74 -6.36 -45.40 9.93
C GLN A 74 -7.55 -44.92 10.78
N ARG A 75 -8.78 -45.43 10.55
CA ARG A 75 -9.44 -46.55 11.26
C ARG A 75 -9.54 -46.40 12.80
N THR A 76 -10.78 -46.20 13.25
CA THR A 76 -11.54 -46.74 14.43
C THR A 76 -10.83 -46.78 15.81
N ASP A 77 -11.46 -46.45 16.95
CA ASP A 77 -12.65 -47.05 17.55
C ASP A 77 -13.25 -46.22 18.71
N LEU A 78 -14.53 -46.48 18.99
CA LEU A 78 -15.34 -45.96 20.09
C LEU A 78 -15.07 -46.70 21.42
N LYS A 79 -14.80 -45.98 22.51
CA LYS A 79 -15.07 -46.39 23.90
C LYS A 79 -15.00 -45.12 24.75
N GLY A 80 -15.96 -44.70 25.57
CA GLY A 80 -16.97 -45.41 26.34
C GLY A 80 -16.89 -44.82 27.75
N LYS A 81 -17.97 -44.17 28.19
CA LYS A 81 -18.25 -43.59 29.51
C LYS A 81 -17.47 -44.21 30.68
N SER A 82 -16.88 -43.35 31.53
CA SER A 82 -16.59 -43.69 32.92
C SER A 82 -17.45 -42.79 33.82
N VAL A 83 -18.46 -43.39 34.42
CA VAL A 83 -19.12 -42.91 35.64
C VAL A 83 -18.49 -43.71 36.77
N VAL A 84 -17.86 -43.02 37.70
CA VAL A 84 -17.70 -43.39 39.11
C VAL A 84 -17.55 -42.12 39.90
#